data_AF-A0A957PLH3-F1
#
_entry.id   AF-A0A957PLH3-F1
#
_cell.length_a   1.000
_cell.length_b   1.000
_cell.length_c   1.000
_cell.angle_alpha   90.00
_cell.angle_beta   90.00
_cell.angle_gamma   90.00
#
_symmetry.space_group_name_H-M   'P 1'
#
loop_
_entity.id
_entity.type
_entity.pdbx_description
1 polymer ?
#
loop_
_entity_poly.entity_id
_entity_poly.type
_entity_poly.pdbx_seq_one_letter_code
_entity_poly.pdbx_strand_id
1 'polypeptide(L)' 'MLIVSSKARFILLSPMYSAERKQEILLMLEKNTRVHVDQLANYFGVSRSSIRRDLNHLHEDGLLSRTYGGAVAL' A
#
# COMPACT_ATOMS: atom_id res chain seq x y z
N MET A 1 -15.76 21.27 -17.42
CA MET A 1 -14.76 22.20 -16.86
C MET A 1 -14.47 21.76 -15.43
N LEU A 2 -13.24 21.26 -15.20
CA LEU A 2 -12.61 20.95 -13.91
C LEU A 2 -13.36 20.02 -12.94
N ILE A 3 -13.22 18.71 -13.15
CA ILE A 3 -13.04 17.79 -12.03
C ILE A 3 -11.53 17.54 -11.94
N VAL A 4 -10.78 18.51 -11.42
CA VAL A 4 -9.43 18.21 -10.93
C VAL A 4 -9.62 17.32 -9.71
N SER A 5 -9.43 16.02 -9.91
CA SER A 5 -9.39 14.98 -8.87
C SER A 5 -8.60 15.50 -7.66
N SER A 6 -9.32 15.87 -6.60
CA SER A 6 -8.75 16.53 -5.41
C SER A 6 -7.85 15.60 -4.58
N LYS A 7 -7.81 14.31 -4.92
CA LYS A 7 -7.01 13.30 -4.23
C LYS A 7 -5.50 13.56 -4.37
N ALA A 8 -5.06 14.10 -5.52
CA ALA A 8 -3.65 14.36 -5.78
C ALA A 8 -3.02 15.46 -4.89
N ARG A 9 -3.82 16.43 -4.42
CA ARG A 9 -3.31 17.57 -3.64
C ARG A 9 -3.30 17.32 -2.14
N PHE A 10 -4.11 16.37 -1.65
CA PHE A 10 -4.15 15.98 -0.24
C PHE A 10 -2.98 15.05 0.14
N ILE A 11 -2.50 14.22 -0.80
CA ILE A 11 -1.39 13.27 -0.59
C ILE A 11 -0.04 13.97 -0.40
N LEU A 12 0.11 15.23 -0.82
CA LEU A 12 1.40 15.93 -0.83
C LEU A 12 1.82 16.57 0.51
N LEU A 13 0.97 16.56 1.55
CA LEU A 13 1.24 17.32 2.80
C LEU A 13 1.08 16.53 4.11
N SER A 14 0.67 15.25 4.07
CA SER A 14 0.55 14.42 5.28
C SER A 14 1.06 13.01 5.00
N PRO A 15 1.89 12.40 5.89
CA PRO A 15 2.24 10.99 5.75
C PRO A 15 0.96 10.17 5.83
N MET A 16 0.69 9.39 4.78
CA MET A 16 -0.51 8.56 4.71
C MET A 16 -0.57 7.61 5.92
N TYR A 17 -1.71 7.54 6.59
CA TYR A 17 -1.85 6.72 7.80
C TYR A 17 -1.73 5.23 7.46
N SER A 18 -1.24 4.42 8.41
CA SER A 18 -1.03 2.97 8.17
C SER A 18 -2.32 2.24 7.80
N ALA A 19 -3.46 2.59 8.40
CA ALA A 19 -4.75 1.97 8.08
C ALA A 19 -5.17 2.20 6.63
N GLU A 20 -5.11 3.45 6.15
CA GLU A 20 -5.41 3.81 4.76
C GLU A 20 -4.46 3.08 3.80
N ARG A 21 -3.18 2.95 4.18
CA ARG A 21 -2.17 2.24 3.39
C ARG A 21 -2.45 0.76 3.25
N LYS A 22 -2.81 0.11 4.35
CA LYS A 22 -3.19 -1.30 4.35
C LYS A 22 -4.39 -1.56 3.42
N GLN A 23 -5.40 -0.70 3.48
CA GLN A 23 -6.57 -0.81 2.62
C GLN A 23 -6.22 -0.64 1.14
N GLU A 24 -5.43 0.37 0.79
CA GLU A 24 -5.01 0.58 -0.61
C GLU A 24 -4.11 -0.57 -1.12
N ILE A 25 -3.25 -1.16 -0.27
CA ILE A 25 -2.45 -2.33 -0.64
C ILE A 25 -3.35 -3.51 -1.03
N LEU A 26 -4.43 -3.78 -0.29
CA LEU A 26 -5.37 -4.85 -0.63
C LEU A 26 -6.09 -4.56 -1.95
N LEU A 27 -6.53 -3.32 -2.18
CA LEU A 27 -7.12 -2.91 -3.47
C LEU A 27 -6.13 -3.05 -4.64
N MET A 28 -4.86 -2.76 -4.40
CA MET A 28 -3.81 -2.99 -5.40
C MET A 28 -3.61 -4.48 -5.67
N LEU A 29 -3.79 -5.35 -4.67
CA LEU A 29 -3.71 -6.81 -4.80
C LEU A 29 -4.95 -7.42 -5.49
N GLU A 30 -6.12 -6.82 -5.33
CA GLU A 30 -7.32 -7.23 -6.09
C GLU A 30 -7.12 -6.98 -7.60
N LYS A 31 -6.45 -5.88 -7.95
CA LYS A 31 -6.16 -5.52 -9.35
C LYS A 31 -4.92 -6.23 -9.90
N ASN A 32 -3.94 -6.51 -9.05
CA ASN A 32 -2.66 -7.10 -9.42
C ASN A 32 -2.39 -8.29 -8.52
N THR A 33 -2.06 -9.46 -9.07
CA THR A 33 -1.79 -10.66 -8.24
C THR A 33 -0.59 -10.54 -7.29
N ARG A 34 0.26 -9.53 -7.45
CA ARG A 34 1.47 -9.29 -6.64
C ARG A 34 1.76 -7.81 -6.44
N VAL A 35 2.32 -7.47 -5.29
CA VAL A 35 2.90 -6.16 -4.96
C VAL A 35 4.33 -6.29 -4.43
N HIS A 36 5.15 -5.25 -4.63
CA HIS A 36 6.54 -5.18 -4.17
C HIS A 36 6.76 -4.10 -3.14
N VAL A 37 7.61 -4.37 -2.14
CA VAL A 37 7.93 -3.41 -1.07
C VAL A 37 8.47 -2.10 -1.62
N ASP A 38 9.40 -2.16 -2.58
CA ASP A 38 10.03 -0.95 -3.15
C ASP A 38 9.01 -0.10 -3.94
N GLN A 39 8.12 -0.74 -4.70
CA GLN A 39 7.05 -0.05 -5.44
C GLN A 39 6.07 0.64 -4.48
N LEU A 40 5.62 -0.07 -3.45
CA LEU A 40 4.69 0.47 -2.46
C LEU A 40 5.33 1.63 -1.67
N ALA A 41 6.61 1.49 -1.30
CA ALA A 41 7.34 2.53 -0.58
C ALA A 41 7.39 3.83 -1.39
N ASN A 42 7.71 3.73 -2.68
CA ASN A 42 7.72 4.86 -3.60
C ASN A 42 6.31 5.44 -3.82
N TYR A 43 5.31 4.58 -4.04
CA TYR A 43 3.94 5.00 -4.28
C TYR A 43 3.32 5.76 -3.10
N PHE A 44 3.59 5.31 -1.87
CA PHE A 44 3.05 5.92 -0.65
C PHE A 44 3.95 6.98 -0.03
N GLY A 45 5.16 7.19 -0.55
CA GLY A 45 6.13 8.14 0.02
C GLY A 45 6.58 7.77 1.45
N VAL A 46 6.68 6.47 1.77
CA VAL A 46 7.08 5.97 3.10
C VAL A 46 8.29 5.04 3.00
N SER A 47 8.94 4.77 4.14
CA SER A 47 10.05 3.84 4.17
C SER A 47 9.62 2.41 3.85
N ARG A 48 10.56 1.63 3.30
CA ARG A 48 10.40 0.17 3.12
C ARG A 48 10.09 -0.56 4.42
N SER A 49 10.61 -0.09 5.55
CA SER A 49 10.31 -0.65 6.87
C SER A 49 8.85 -0.44 7.28
N SER A 50 8.24 0.69 6.93
CA SER A 50 6.80 0.91 7.14
C SER A 50 5.97 -0.05 6.29
N ILE A 51 6.27 -0.18 4.99
CA ILE A 51 5.58 -1.14 4.12
C ILE A 51 5.71 -2.57 4.64
N ARG A 52 6.91 -2.99 5.06
CA ARG A 52 7.10 -4.34 5.62
C ARG A 52 6.23 -4.57 6.86
N ARG A 53 6.08 -3.56 7.74
CA ARG A 53 5.18 -3.65 8.90
C ARG A 53 3.71 -3.76 8.49
N ASP A 54 3.27 -2.99 7.49
CA ASP A 54 1.89 -3.08 7.01
C ASP A 54 1.60 -4.44 6.36
N LEU A 55 2.50 -4.94 5.52
CA LEU A 55 2.38 -6.27 4.92
C LEU A 55 2.42 -7.38 5.96
N ASN A 56 3.18 -7.22 7.05
CA ASN A 56 3.16 -8.17 8.18
C ASN A 56 1.79 -8.19 8.85
N HIS A 57 1.25 -7.03 9.21
CA HIS A 57 -0.06 -6.98 9.84
C HIS A 57 -1.14 -7.60 8.95
N LEU A 58 -1.17 -7.27 7.65
CA LEU A 58 -2.12 -7.87 6.72
C LEU A 58 -1.95 -9.39 6.57
N HIS A 59 -0.71 -9.88 6.65
CA HIS A 59 -0.43 -11.31 6.62
C HIS A 59 -0.90 -12.01 7.90
N GLU A 60 -0.63 -11.43 9.07
CA GLU A 60 -1.08 -11.90 10.37
C GLU A 60 -2.62 -11.91 10.46
N ASP A 61 -3.27 -10.94 9.84
CA ASP A 61 -4.73 -10.86 9.69
C ASP A 61 -5.29 -11.86 8.65
N GLY A 62 -4.43 -12.61 7.95
CA GLY A 62 -4.85 -13.60 6.95
C GLY A 62 -5.45 -12.98 5.68
N LEU A 63 -5.03 -11.77 5.31
CA LEU A 63 -5.57 -11.02 4.15
C LEU A 63 -4.66 -11.11 2.91
N LEU A 64 -3.39 -11.49 3.08
CA LEU A 64 -2.43 -11.70 2.00
C LEU A 64 -1.36 -12.72 2.40
N SER A 65 -0.59 -13.20 1.41
CA SER A 65 0.60 -14.02 1.66
C SER A 65 1.89 -13.24 1.36
N ARG A 66 2.86 -13.26 2.29
CA ARG A 66 4.15 -12.60 2.05
C ARG A 66 5.06 -13.42 1.15
N THR A 67 5.87 -12.72 0.37
CA THR A 67 6.94 -13.31 -0.45
C THR A 67 8.27 -12.60 -0.16
N TYR A 68 9.37 -13.11 -0.73
CA TYR A 68 10.65 -12.40 -0.65
C TYR A 68 10.54 -11.05 -1.37
N GLY A 69 10.49 -9.96 -0.58
CA GLY A 69 10.44 -8.59 -1.09
C GLY A 69 9.05 -8.03 -1.42
N GLY A 70 7.96 -8.75 -1.09
CA GLY A 70 6.61 -8.31 -1.44
C GLY A 70 5.49 -9.14 -0.82
N ALA A 71 4.34 -9.12 -1.47
CA ALA A 71 3.16 -9.90 -1.08
C ALA A 71 2.33 -10.27 -2.32
N VAL A 72 1.56 -11.34 -2.20
CA VAL A 72 0.60 -11.83 -3.19
C VAL A 72 -0.79 -11.93 -2.56
N ALA A 73 -1.83 -11.86 -3.38
CA ALA A 73 -3.18 -12.15 -2.93
C ALA A 73 -3.27 -13.62 -2.46
N LEU A 74 -4.15 -13.88 -1.49
CA LEU A 74 -4.50 -15.25 -1.10
C LEU A 74 -5.38 -15.91 -2.17
#